data_AF-A0A915CP51-F1
#
_entry.id   AF-A0A915CP51-F1
#
_cell.length_a   1.000
_cell.length_b   1.000
_cell.length_c   1.000
_cell.angle_alpha   90.00
_cell.angle_beta   90.00
_cell.angle_gamma   90.00
#
_symmetry.space_group_name_H-M   'P 1'
#
loop_
_entity.id
_entity.type
_entity.pdbx_description
1 polymer ?
#
loop_
_entity_poly.entity_id
_entity_poly.type
_entity_poly.pdbx_seq_one_letter_code
_entity_poly.pdbx_strand_id
1 'polypeptide(L)'
;MKEQYGLLDQDEDMIKPDVKYTDRAHKEEKKSGKMLPNRKEQTQPAVFMPIAWLPLNQTLLLIRNSKGLQLLKGMGWKEGQGLGKNKQGIQEPIVSTPKANRAGFGLEPKGSAKTGKISIQLSKSKNQMEKESILEKTRLRYQQVDKNRPNNGK
;
A
#
# COMPACT_ATOMS: atom_id res chain seq x y z
N MET A 1 32.56 -28.78 -8.62
CA MET A 1 31.28 -28.08 -8.32
C MET A 1 30.48 -27.70 -9.57
N LYS A 2 30.91 -28.06 -10.79
CA LYS A 2 30.21 -27.72 -12.06
C LYS A 2 29.32 -28.86 -12.59
N GLU A 3 29.56 -30.09 -12.18
CA GLU A 3 28.88 -31.29 -12.72
C GLU A 3 27.52 -31.59 -12.08
N GLN A 4 27.18 -30.98 -10.95
CA GLN A 4 25.88 -31.20 -10.29
C GLN A 4 24.73 -30.37 -10.89
N TYR A 5 25.02 -29.50 -11.86
CA TYR A 5 24.05 -28.63 -12.50
C TYR A 5 23.83 -28.98 -13.97
N GLY A 6 23.97 -30.24 -14.39
CA GLY A 6 23.49 -30.70 -15.71
C GLY A 6 23.90 -29.85 -16.92
N LEU A 7 25.00 -29.11 -16.81
CA LEU A 7 25.56 -28.31 -17.89
C LEU A 7 26.55 -29.23 -18.58
N LEU A 8 26.02 -30.04 -19.49
CA LEU A 8 26.82 -30.83 -20.42
C LEU A 8 27.72 -29.86 -21.20
N ASP A 9 29.00 -30.20 -21.28
CA ASP A 9 29.94 -29.62 -22.24
C ASP A 9 29.44 -29.96 -23.65
N GLN A 10 28.56 -29.11 -24.18
CA GLN A 10 28.23 -29.12 -25.60
C GLN A 10 29.15 -28.12 -26.26
N ASP A 11 29.92 -28.66 -27.20
CA ASP A 11 31.01 -28.04 -27.94
C ASP A 11 30.71 -26.58 -28.33
N GLU A 12 31.75 -25.74 -28.23
CA GLU A 12 31.76 -24.36 -28.70
C GLU A 12 31.65 -24.27 -30.23
N ASP A 13 30.50 -24.61 -30.78
CA ASP A 13 30.11 -24.11 -32.09
C ASP A 13 29.42 -22.77 -31.87
N MET A 14 30.20 -21.70 -32.06
CA MET A 14 29.74 -20.32 -32.13
C MET A 14 28.50 -20.22 -33.05
N ILE A 15 27.31 -20.20 -32.45
CA ILE A 15 26.11 -19.72 -33.12
C ILE A 15 26.32 -18.21 -33.29
N LYS A 16 26.94 -17.83 -34.41
CA LYS A 16 27.09 -16.43 -34.81
C LYS A 16 25.67 -15.85 -34.86
N PRO A 17 25.36 -14.77 -34.11
CA PRO A 17 24.05 -14.16 -34.20
C PRO A 17 23.85 -13.71 -35.64
N ASP A 18 22.78 -14.16 -36.28
CA ASP A 18 22.36 -13.65 -37.58
C ASP A 18 22.26 -12.12 -37.47
N VAL A 19 22.97 -11.41 -38.38
CA VAL A 19 23.24 -9.96 -38.36
C VAL A 19 21.93 -9.12 -38.45
N LYS A 20 20.77 -9.79 -38.53
CA LYS A 20 19.43 -9.21 -38.52
C LYS A 20 18.78 -9.08 -37.15
N TYR A 21 19.44 -9.42 -36.04
CA TYR A 21 18.86 -9.14 -34.72
C TYR A 21 18.85 -7.63 -34.45
N THR A 22 17.71 -7.01 -34.73
CA THR A 22 17.43 -5.63 -34.33
C THR A 22 16.74 -5.68 -32.98
N ASP A 23 17.40 -5.11 -31.96
CA ASP A 23 16.85 -5.04 -30.62
C ASP A 23 15.59 -4.14 -30.60
N ARG A 24 14.42 -4.79 -30.58
CA ARG A 24 13.12 -4.14 -30.61
C ARG A 24 12.87 -3.35 -29.32
N ALA A 25 13.41 -3.83 -28.19
CA ALA A 25 13.27 -3.17 -26.89
C ALA A 25 14.03 -1.82 -26.88
N HIS A 26 15.25 -1.79 -27.43
CA HIS A 26 16.02 -0.55 -27.56
C HIS A 26 15.36 0.47 -28.50
N LYS A 27 14.63 -0.01 -29.53
CA LYS A 27 13.86 0.84 -30.43
C LYS A 27 12.61 1.43 -29.77
N GLU A 28 11.98 0.66 -28.89
CA GLU A 28 10.82 1.09 -28.10
C GLU A 28 11.22 2.10 -27.02
N GLU A 29 12.37 1.93 -26.36
CA GLU A 29 12.90 2.88 -25.38
C GLU A 29 13.18 4.26 -26.01
N LYS A 30 13.80 4.30 -27.19
CA LYS A 30 14.00 5.56 -27.95
C LYS A 30 12.70 6.18 -28.44
N LYS A 31 11.67 5.36 -28.69
CA LYS A 31 10.35 5.83 -29.16
C LYS A 31 9.52 6.37 -28.00
N SER A 32 9.60 5.76 -26.82
CA SER A 32 8.96 6.23 -25.57
C SER A 32 9.74 7.34 -24.86
N GLY A 33 11.02 7.54 -25.20
CA GLY A 33 11.87 8.62 -24.70
C GLY A 33 11.51 10.01 -25.21
N LYS A 34 10.53 10.14 -26.12
CA LYS A 34 9.91 11.43 -26.42
C LYS A 34 9.11 11.86 -25.19
N MET A 35 9.72 12.72 -24.38
CA MET A 35 9.07 13.39 -23.26
C MET A 35 7.69 13.85 -23.71
N LEU A 36 6.65 13.31 -23.06
CA LEU A 36 5.30 13.80 -23.19
C LEU A 36 5.34 15.29 -22.79
N PRO A 37 5.10 16.24 -23.71
CA PRO A 37 4.98 17.61 -23.30
C PRO A 37 3.68 17.69 -22.52
N ASN A 38 3.76 18.20 -21.30
CA ASN A 38 2.60 18.46 -20.45
C ASN A 38 1.96 17.22 -19.81
N ARG A 39 2.77 16.36 -19.15
CA ARG A 39 2.28 15.79 -17.89
C ARG A 39 2.22 16.97 -16.91
N LYS A 40 1.08 17.69 -16.88
CA LYS A 40 0.73 18.57 -15.76
C LYS A 40 1.18 17.80 -14.54
N GLU A 41 2.11 18.39 -13.78
CA GLU A 41 2.61 17.78 -12.56
C GLU A 41 1.39 17.17 -11.89
N GLN A 42 1.39 15.84 -11.79
CA GLN A 42 0.46 15.20 -10.88
C GLN A 42 0.88 15.79 -9.55
N THR A 43 0.21 16.88 -9.15
CA THR A 43 0.23 17.40 -7.81
C THR A 43 0.12 16.14 -6.97
N GLN A 44 1.14 15.88 -6.16
CA GLN A 44 1.19 14.68 -5.35
C GLN A 44 -0.22 14.44 -4.81
N PRO A 45 -0.81 13.24 -5.01
CA PRO A 45 -2.18 13.02 -4.57
C PRO A 45 -2.21 13.45 -3.12
N ALA A 46 -3.02 14.47 -2.83
CA ALA A 46 -3.07 15.11 -1.52
C ALA A 46 -2.96 13.99 -0.49
N VAL A 47 -1.84 13.97 0.24
CA VAL A 47 -1.46 12.84 1.10
C VAL A 47 -2.72 12.45 1.83
N PHE A 48 -3.24 11.24 1.56
CA PHE A 48 -4.51 10.80 2.14
C PHE A 48 -4.28 10.70 3.65
N MET A 49 -4.45 11.83 4.34
CA MET A 49 -4.29 11.91 5.77
C MET A 49 -5.57 11.34 6.34
N PRO A 50 -5.51 10.21 7.07
CA PRO A 50 -6.69 9.68 7.71
C PRO A 50 -7.23 10.75 8.66
N ILE A 51 -8.55 10.86 8.79
CA ILE A 51 -9.21 11.84 9.67
C ILE A 51 -8.65 11.77 11.11
N ALA A 52 -8.20 10.58 11.54
CA ALA A 52 -7.56 10.34 12.83
C ALA A 52 -6.26 11.14 13.08
N TRP A 53 -5.64 11.71 12.04
CA TRP A 53 -4.41 12.50 12.12
C TRP A 53 -4.63 14.01 12.05
N LEU A 54 -5.86 14.48 11.82
CA LEU A 54 -6.18 15.92 11.78
C LEU A 54 -6.52 16.46 13.17
N PRO A 55 -6.24 17.75 13.45
CA PRO A 55 -6.62 18.37 14.71
C PRO A 55 -8.15 18.43 14.85
N LEU A 56 -8.65 18.33 16.10
CA LEU A 56 -10.07 18.13 16.42
C LEU A 56 -11.00 19.18 15.79
N ASN A 57 -10.56 20.46 15.75
CA ASN A 57 -11.31 21.55 15.14
C ASN A 57 -11.54 21.35 13.62
N GLN A 58 -10.54 20.88 12.88
CA GLN A 58 -10.63 20.61 11.45
C GLN A 58 -11.50 19.39 11.15
N THR A 59 -11.40 18.33 11.97
CA THR A 59 -12.23 17.13 11.80
C THR A 59 -13.72 17.44 11.98
N LEU A 60 -14.06 18.27 12.98
CA LEU A 60 -15.44 18.66 13.25
C LEU A 60 -16.03 19.50 12.10
N LEU A 61 -15.23 20.42 11.55
CA LEU A 61 -15.60 21.20 10.37
C LEU A 61 -15.83 20.31 9.13
N LEU A 62 -14.95 19.33 8.91
CA LEU A 62 -15.07 18.39 7.80
C LEU A 62 -16.35 17.55 7.90
N ILE A 63 -16.65 17.03 9.09
CA ILE A 63 -17.86 16.23 9.36
C ILE A 63 -19.11 17.09 9.16
N ARG A 64 -19.12 18.33 9.68
CA ARG A 64 -20.24 19.27 9.54
C ARG A 64 -20.49 19.71 8.10
N ASN A 65 -19.47 19.73 7.26
CA ASN A 65 -19.58 20.07 5.83
C ASN A 65 -19.68 18.83 4.92
N SER A 66 -19.87 17.63 5.49
CA SER A 66 -20.02 16.43 4.67
C SER A 66 -21.34 16.48 3.88
N LYS A 67 -21.27 16.10 2.60
CA LYS A 67 -22.46 16.07 1.71
C LYS A 67 -23.56 15.16 2.26
N GLY A 68 -23.19 14.05 2.89
CA GLY A 68 -24.14 13.13 3.53
C GLY A 68 -24.96 13.80 4.63
N LEU A 69 -24.33 14.64 5.46
CA LEU A 69 -25.03 15.39 6.50
C LEU A 69 -26.00 16.41 5.91
N GLN A 70 -25.61 17.10 4.83
CA GLN A 70 -26.48 18.04 4.13
C GLN A 70 -27.71 17.35 3.54
N LEU A 71 -27.53 16.17 2.93
CA LEU A 71 -28.63 15.37 2.40
C LEU A 71 -29.59 14.89 3.50
N LEU A 72 -29.07 14.40 4.63
CA LEU A 72 -29.88 14.01 5.78
C LEU A 72 -30.72 15.18 6.30
N LYS A 73 -30.10 16.36 6.46
CA LYS A 73 -30.81 17.59 6.84
C LYS A 73 -31.89 17.96 5.83
N GLY A 74 -31.61 17.85 4.54
CA GLY A 74 -32.58 18.09 3.46
C GLY A 74 -33.79 17.14 3.50
N MET A 75 -33.60 15.91 3.98
CA MET A 75 -34.67 14.92 4.17
C MET A 75 -35.44 15.10 5.49
N GLY A 76 -35.14 16.15 6.26
CA GLY A 76 -35.83 16.46 7.52
C GLY A 76 -35.21 15.83 8.76
N TRP A 77 -34.04 15.19 8.66
CA TRP A 77 -33.29 14.72 9.83
C TRP A 77 -32.66 15.90 10.58
N LYS A 78 -32.70 15.85 11.93
CA LYS A 78 -32.15 16.88 12.82
C LYS A 78 -31.06 16.29 13.70
N GLU A 79 -30.08 17.12 14.06
CA GLU A 79 -28.99 16.73 14.96
C GLU A 79 -29.55 16.27 16.32
N GLY A 80 -29.03 15.16 16.84
CA GLY A 80 -29.52 14.54 18.08
C GLY A 80 -30.76 13.65 17.93
N GLN A 81 -31.27 13.46 16.70
CA GLN A 81 -32.46 12.65 16.46
C GLN A 81 -32.12 11.27 15.87
N GLY A 82 -32.81 10.23 16.36
CA GLY A 82 -32.80 8.91 15.73
C GLY A 82 -33.51 8.91 14.36
N LEU A 83 -33.13 7.96 13.51
CA LEU A 83 -33.81 7.72 12.23
C LEU A 83 -35.14 6.97 12.43
N GLY A 84 -35.99 6.92 11.38
CA GLY A 84 -37.28 6.22 11.40
C GLY A 84 -38.49 7.11 11.69
N LYS A 85 -39.70 6.59 11.44
CA LYS A 85 -40.97 7.34 11.53
C LYS A 85 -41.19 8.01 12.89
N ASN A 86 -40.85 7.32 13.97
CA ASN A 86 -41.01 7.79 15.35
C ASN A 86 -39.68 8.18 15.97
N LYS A 87 -38.62 8.42 15.16
CA LYS A 87 -37.30 8.84 15.63
C LYS A 87 -36.62 7.83 16.55
N GLN A 88 -37.03 6.56 16.47
CA GLN A 88 -36.65 5.46 17.36
C GLN A 88 -35.31 4.80 17.00
N GLY A 89 -34.72 5.18 15.87
CA GLY A 89 -33.44 4.65 15.43
C GLY A 89 -32.31 5.03 16.38
N ILE A 90 -31.24 4.23 16.35
CA ILE A 90 -30.06 4.43 17.18
C ILE A 90 -29.39 5.75 16.80
N GLN A 91 -29.07 6.57 17.81
CA GLN A 91 -28.46 7.90 17.62
C GLN A 91 -26.94 7.83 17.50
N GLU A 92 -26.31 6.96 18.27
CA GLU A 92 -24.86 6.76 18.29
C GLU A 92 -24.47 5.47 17.56
N PRO A 93 -23.34 5.44 16.83
CA PRO A 93 -22.88 4.23 16.18
C PRO A 93 -22.66 3.09 17.19
N ILE A 94 -23.08 1.88 16.83
CA ILE A 94 -22.79 0.70 17.64
C ILE A 94 -21.30 0.38 17.54
N VAL A 95 -20.62 0.31 18.69
CA VAL A 95 -19.21 -0.09 18.75
C VAL A 95 -19.12 -1.61 18.62
N SER A 96 -18.38 -2.09 17.61
CA SER A 96 -18.07 -3.51 17.44
C SER A 96 -16.61 -3.79 17.82
N THR A 97 -16.37 -4.96 18.41
CA THR A 97 -15.01 -5.43 18.72
C THR A 97 -14.54 -6.37 17.61
N PRO A 98 -13.65 -5.94 16.70
CA PRO A 98 -13.14 -6.83 15.65
C PRO A 98 -12.27 -7.92 16.26
N LYS A 99 -12.52 -9.17 15.89
CA LYS A 99 -11.70 -10.31 16.31
C LYS A 99 -10.50 -10.47 15.37
N ALA A 100 -9.31 -10.13 15.84
CA ALA A 100 -8.09 -10.29 15.06
C ALA A 100 -7.57 -11.75 15.02
N ASN A 101 -8.03 -12.61 15.93
CA ASN A 101 -7.52 -13.97 16.12
C ASN A 101 -8.47 -15.05 15.60
N ARG A 102 -7.91 -16.22 15.26
CA ARG A 102 -8.65 -17.40 14.77
C ARG A 102 -9.10 -18.36 15.88
N ALA A 103 -8.96 -17.98 17.15
CA ALA A 103 -9.40 -18.80 18.28
C ALA A 103 -10.93 -19.05 18.23
N GLY A 104 -11.44 -20.01 19.00
CA GLY A 104 -12.88 -20.24 19.15
C GLY A 104 -13.63 -19.00 19.70
N PHE A 105 -14.96 -18.97 19.58
CA PHE A 105 -15.79 -17.98 20.27
C PHE A 105 -15.71 -18.21 21.79
N GLY A 106 -15.69 -17.14 22.58
CA GLY A 106 -15.51 -17.19 24.04
C GLY A 106 -14.06 -17.22 24.53
N LEU A 107 -13.08 -17.46 23.65
CA LEU A 107 -11.65 -17.33 23.96
C LEU A 107 -11.21 -15.89 23.73
N GLU A 108 -11.21 -15.08 24.78
CA GLU A 108 -10.66 -13.73 24.76
C GLU A 108 -9.13 -13.76 24.78
N PRO A 109 -8.44 -13.05 23.88
CA PRO A 109 -7.00 -12.91 23.97
C PRO A 109 -6.63 -12.18 25.26
N LYS A 110 -5.70 -12.75 26.04
CA LYS A 110 -5.15 -12.09 27.24
C LYS A 110 -4.60 -10.71 26.84
N GLY A 111 -5.30 -9.64 27.20
CA GLY A 111 -4.92 -8.26 26.89
C GLY A 111 -5.88 -7.47 25.98
N SER A 112 -6.99 -8.03 25.49
CA SER A 112 -8.05 -7.23 24.86
C SER A 112 -8.82 -6.45 25.92
N ALA A 113 -8.31 -5.28 26.32
CA ALA A 113 -9.08 -4.33 27.09
C ALA A 113 -10.37 -3.99 26.31
N LYS A 114 -11.53 -4.27 26.89
CA LYS A 114 -12.87 -3.92 26.39
C LYS A 114 -13.13 -2.42 26.45
N THR A 115 -12.23 -1.62 25.90
CA THR A 115 -12.39 -0.17 25.86
C THR A 115 -12.77 0.19 24.44
N GLY A 116 -13.99 0.72 24.27
CA GLY A 116 -14.56 1.20 22.99
C GLY A 116 -13.84 2.42 22.39
N LYS A 117 -12.51 2.44 22.47
CA LYS A 117 -11.65 3.38 21.76
C LYS A 117 -11.29 2.72 20.45
N ILE A 118 -11.78 3.27 19.34
CA ILE A 118 -11.36 2.92 17.99
C ILE A 118 -9.90 3.40 17.84
N SER A 119 -8.94 2.64 18.37
CA SER A 119 -7.53 2.81 18.03
C SER A 119 -7.25 1.93 16.84
N ILE A 120 -7.34 2.48 15.63
CA ILE A 120 -6.74 1.84 14.45
C ILE A 120 -5.23 1.95 14.67
N GLN A 121 -4.67 0.99 15.41
CA GLN A 121 -3.22 0.87 15.54
C GLN A 121 -2.70 0.49 14.15
N LEU A 122 -2.13 1.49 13.45
CA LEU A 122 -1.47 1.29 12.18
C LEU A 122 -0.10 0.63 12.42
N SER A 123 -0.11 -0.56 13.01
CA SER A 123 1.08 -1.41 13.06
C SER A 123 1.20 -2.12 11.72
N LYS A 124 2.39 -2.12 11.14
CA LYS A 124 2.66 -2.93 9.94
C LYS A 124 2.25 -4.38 10.20
N SER A 125 1.46 -4.95 9.31
CA SER A 125 1.08 -6.36 9.40
C SER A 125 2.34 -7.23 9.32
N LYS A 126 2.32 -8.45 9.90
CA LYS A 126 3.45 -9.40 9.82
C LYS A 126 3.94 -9.59 8.38
N ASN A 127 3.00 -9.70 7.44
CA ASN A 127 3.30 -9.83 6.00
C ASN A 127 3.97 -8.58 5.41
N GLN A 128 3.65 -7.39 5.92
CA GLN A 128 4.30 -6.14 5.48
C GLN A 128 5.73 -6.05 6.02
N MET A 129 5.94 -6.40 7.29
CA MET A 129 7.29 -6.45 7.88
C MET A 129 8.18 -7.49 7.19
N GLU A 130 7.64 -8.65 6.84
CA GLU A 130 8.37 -9.68 6.10
C GLU A 130 8.81 -9.18 4.72
N LYS A 131 7.90 -8.57 3.95
CA LYS A 131 8.21 -7.97 2.64
C LYS A 131 9.29 -6.89 2.74
N GLU A 132 9.24 -6.03 3.75
CA GLU A 132 10.25 -5.01 3.98
C GLU A 132 11.62 -5.62 4.32
N SER A 133 11.65 -6.67 5.14
CA SER A 133 12.90 -7.36 5.47
C SER A 133 13.55 -8.01 4.23
N ILE A 134 12.74 -8.55 3.31
CA ILE A 134 13.20 -9.12 2.05
C ILE A 134 13.77 -8.02 1.15
N LEU A 135 13.10 -6.87 1.07
CA LEU A 135 13.55 -5.73 0.29
C LEU A 135 14.87 -5.16 0.82
N GLU A 136 15.04 -5.08 2.15
CA GLU A 136 16.29 -4.63 2.76
C GLU A 136 17.44 -5.62 2.53
N LYS A 137 17.19 -6.93 2.66
CA LYS A 137 18.18 -7.96 2.29
C LYS A 137 18.61 -7.81 0.82
N THR A 138 17.66 -7.52 -0.06
CA THR A 138 17.91 -7.33 -1.49
C THR A 138 18.77 -6.08 -1.72
N ARG A 139 18.42 -4.96 -1.08
CA ARG A 139 19.16 -3.70 -1.14
C ARG A 139 20.61 -3.86 -0.67
N LEU A 140 20.82 -4.54 0.45
CA LEU A 140 22.16 -4.80 0.99
C LEU A 140 23.01 -5.66 0.04
N ARG A 141 22.39 -6.67 -0.59
CA ARG A 141 23.07 -7.50 -1.59
C ARG A 141 23.57 -6.67 -2.77
N TYR A 142 22.75 -5.77 -3.32
CA TYR A 142 23.17 -4.89 -4.42
C TYR A 142 24.27 -3.92 -3.99
N GLN A 143 24.17 -3.33 -2.80
CA GLN A 143 25.24 -2.46 -2.27
C GLN A 143 26.57 -3.20 -2.09
N GLN A 144 26.54 -4.48 -1.70
CA GLN A 144 27.74 -5.31 -1.59
C GLN A 144 28.32 -5.66 -2.96
N VAL A 145 27.49 -5.93 -3.96
CA VAL A 145 27.93 -6.16 -5.35
C VAL A 145 28.62 -4.92 -5.91
N ASP A 146 28.09 -3.71 -5.66
CA ASP A 146 28.72 -2.46 -6.10
C ASP A 146 30.06 -2.20 -5.39
N LYS A 147 30.16 -2.52 -4.09
CA LYS A 147 31.42 -2.39 -3.32
C LYS A 147 32.48 -3.40 -3.74
N ASN A 148 32.07 -4.60 -4.14
CA ASN A 148 32.96 -5.67 -4.58
C ASN A 148 33.20 -5.64 -6.10
N ARG A 149 32.67 -4.64 -6.81
CA ARG A 149 32.93 -4.45 -8.23
C ARG A 149 34.40 -4.08 -8.40
N PRO A 150 35.22 -4.90 -9.09
CA PRO A 150 36.60 -4.55 -9.33
C PRO A 150 36.66 -3.22 -10.09
N ASN A 151 37.47 -2.29 -9.59
CA ASN A 151 37.72 -1.00 -10.22
C ASN A 151 38.60 -1.22 -11.45
N ASN A 152 38.00 -1.72 -12.53
CA ASN A 152 38.62 -1.71 -13.85
C ASN A 152 38.51 -0.29 -14.41
N GLY A 153 39.31 0.60 -13.85
CA GLY A 153 39.54 1.94 -14.36
C GLY A 153 40.58 1.90 -15.47
N LYS A 154 40.12 2.21 -16.69
CA LYS A 154 40.86 2.57 -17.92
C LYS A 154 41.77 1.52 -18.53
#